data_AF-A0A7X9FKL9-F1
#
_entry.id   AF-A0A7X9FKL9-F1
#
_cell.length_a   1.000
_cell.length_b   1.000
_cell.length_c   1.000
_cell.angle_alpha   90.00
_cell.angle_beta   90.00
_cell.angle_gamma   90.00
#
_symmetry.space_group_name_H-M   'P 1'
#
loop_
_entity.id
_entity.type
_entity.pdbx_description
1 polymer ?
#
loop_
_entity_poly.entity_id
_entity_poly.type
_entity_poly.pdbx_seq_one_letter_code
_entity_poly.pdbx_strand_id
1 'polypeptide(L)'
;MKRCARIMFLAAVLCLSLPLAAIANPDQDFADALSSIDQGDFPKAVEILSRILAAPEGIQKKNLLSAYNVRALCYAQMGQNENALSDFNKALEIDPKNAEVLGNRAFVWQAMGNLENAKADAKAAKRIDFKVKVPEF
;
A
#
# COMPACT_ATOMS: atom_id res chain seq x y z
N MET A 1 52.76 49.60 -2.13
CA MET A 1 53.27 48.22 -2.29
C MET A 1 52.58 47.38 -1.22
N LYS A 2 51.81 46.32 -1.43
CA LYS A 2 51.55 45.43 -2.57
C LYS A 2 50.03 45.13 -2.59
N ARG A 3 49.47 45.09 -3.80
CA ARG A 3 48.17 44.48 -4.11
C ARG A 3 48.34 42.96 -4.03
N CYS A 4 47.32 42.22 -3.58
CA CYS A 4 46.94 40.93 -4.18
C CYS A 4 45.63 40.42 -3.57
N ALA A 5 44.53 40.81 -4.21
CA ALA A 5 43.32 40.04 -4.23
C ALA A 5 43.55 38.75 -5.04
N ARG A 6 43.09 37.60 -4.53
CA ARG A 6 42.80 36.33 -5.24
C ARG A 6 41.96 35.52 -4.24
N ILE A 7 40.63 35.57 -4.33
CA ILE A 7 39.81 34.67 -5.15
C ILE A 7 40.16 33.21 -4.83
N MET A 8 39.30 32.55 -4.03
CA MET A 8 38.53 31.37 -4.45
C MET A 8 37.56 31.01 -3.30
N PHE A 9 36.45 31.75 -3.23
CA PHE A 9 35.20 31.21 -2.69
C PHE A 9 34.64 30.30 -3.77
N LEU A 10 34.76 28.98 -3.61
CA LEU A 10 34.02 28.00 -4.39
C LEU A 10 33.93 26.70 -3.57
N ALA A 11 33.30 26.80 -2.40
CA ALA A 11 32.57 25.65 -1.88
C ALA A 11 31.33 25.50 -2.77
N ALA A 12 31.49 24.82 -3.90
CA ALA A 12 30.35 24.25 -4.60
C ALA A 12 29.79 23.16 -3.69
N VAL A 13 28.98 23.56 -2.70
CA VAL A 13 27.94 22.70 -2.16
C VAL A 13 27.02 22.50 -3.35
N LEU A 14 27.31 21.45 -4.12
CA LEU A 14 26.34 20.86 -5.02
C LEU A 14 25.23 20.41 -4.08
N CYS A 15 24.27 21.31 -3.81
CA CYS A 15 22.96 20.93 -3.36
C CYS A 15 22.43 20.07 -4.48
N LEU A 16 22.75 18.78 -4.43
CA LEU A 16 21.93 17.74 -4.99
C LEU A 16 20.57 18.00 -4.34
N SER A 17 19.75 18.80 -4.99
CA SER A 17 18.31 18.75 -4.83
C SER A 17 17.92 17.40 -5.38
N LEU A 18 18.29 16.33 -4.64
CA LEU A 18 17.48 15.15 -4.61
C LEU A 18 16.08 15.70 -4.40
N PRO A 19 15.16 15.53 -5.36
CA PRO A 19 13.78 15.83 -5.06
C PRO A 19 13.52 15.05 -3.78
N LEU A 20 13.22 15.76 -2.70
CA LEU A 20 12.87 15.14 -1.45
C LEU A 20 11.63 14.33 -1.80
N ALA A 21 11.82 13.06 -2.13
CA ALA A 21 10.72 12.13 -2.33
C ALA A 21 9.87 12.35 -1.09
N ALA A 22 8.68 12.93 -1.30
CA ALA A 22 7.89 13.46 -0.21
C ALA A 22 7.84 12.37 0.85
N ILE A 23 8.41 12.65 2.02
CA ILE A 23 8.57 11.65 3.08
C ILE A 23 7.17 11.09 3.30
N ALA A 24 7.00 9.79 3.10
CA ALA A 24 5.69 9.16 3.24
C ALA A 24 5.11 9.56 4.60
N ASN A 25 3.90 10.08 4.57
CA ASN A 25 3.16 10.49 5.76
C ASN A 25 1.89 9.66 5.75
N PRO A 26 1.88 8.48 6.40
CA PRO A 26 0.76 7.55 6.32
C PRO A 26 -0.59 8.20 6.63
N ASP A 27 -0.65 9.11 7.61
CA ASP A 27 -1.91 9.74 7.99
C ASP A 27 -2.48 10.60 6.85
N GLN A 28 -1.63 11.40 6.19
CA GLN A 28 -2.04 12.20 5.03
C GLN A 28 -2.23 11.33 3.78
N ASP A 29 -1.31 10.40 3.53
CA ASP A 29 -1.33 9.53 2.35
C ASP A 29 -2.59 8.65 2.35
N PHE A 30 -3.01 8.11 3.50
CA PHE A 30 -4.28 7.38 3.59
C PHE A 30 -5.47 8.28 3.32
N ALA A 31 -5.49 9.51 3.85
CA ALA A 31 -6.58 10.46 3.58
C ALA A 31 -6.69 10.79 2.08
N ASP A 32 -5.56 11.04 1.42
CA ASP A 32 -5.51 11.33 -0.02
C ASP A 32 -5.92 10.12 -0.86
N ALA A 33 -5.48 8.92 -0.47
CA ALA A 33 -5.86 7.67 -1.13
C ALA A 33 -7.37 7.41 -1.01
N LEU A 34 -7.94 7.57 0.19
CA LEU A 34 -9.39 7.43 0.41
C LEU A 34 -10.19 8.44 -0.41
N SER A 35 -9.76 9.71 -0.43
CA SER A 35 -10.39 10.74 -1.28
C SER A 35 -10.37 10.36 -2.76
N SER A 36 -9.27 9.74 -3.23
CA SER A 36 -9.15 9.27 -4.61
C SER A 36 -10.06 8.06 -4.87
N ILE A 37 -10.18 7.13 -3.91
CA ILE A 37 -11.12 5.99 -3.96
C ILE A 37 -12.57 6.46 -4.04
N ASP A 38 -12.96 7.46 -3.24
CA ASP A 38 -14.31 8.03 -3.24
C ASP A 38 -14.66 8.69 -4.59
N GLN A 39 -13.64 9.22 -5.28
CA GLN A 39 -13.77 9.77 -6.64
C GLN A 39 -13.74 8.69 -7.74
N GLY A 40 -13.46 7.43 -7.39
CA GLY A 40 -13.27 6.33 -8.34
C GLY A 40 -11.91 6.32 -9.04
N ASP A 41 -10.97 7.16 -8.62
CA ASP A 41 -9.61 7.24 -9.16
C ASP A 41 -8.69 6.23 -8.45
N PHE A 42 -8.93 4.94 -8.75
CA PHE A 42 -8.14 3.83 -8.22
C PHE A 42 -6.66 3.88 -8.62
N PRO A 43 -6.27 4.26 -9.86
CA PRO A 43 -4.87 4.41 -10.22
C PRO A 43 -4.13 5.41 -9.33
N LYS A 44 -4.73 6.57 -9.05
CA LYS A 44 -4.13 7.57 -8.16
C LYS A 44 -4.04 7.08 -6.72
N ALA A 45 -5.07 6.39 -6.22
CA ALA A 45 -5.02 5.78 -4.90
C ALA A 45 -3.86 4.76 -4.79
N VAL A 46 -3.65 3.94 -5.82
CA VAL A 46 -2.53 2.99 -5.89
C VAL A 46 -1.18 3.69 -5.88
N GLU A 47 -1.02 4.79 -6.61
CA GLU A 47 0.22 5.58 -6.59
C GLU A 47 0.52 6.09 -5.18
N ILE A 48 -0.47 6.70 -4.51
CA ILE A 48 -0.35 7.24 -3.16
C ILE A 48 0.03 6.14 -2.16
N LEU A 49 -0.68 5.01 -2.17
CA LEU A 49 -0.42 3.87 -1.27
C LEU A 49 0.96 3.25 -1.54
N SER A 50 1.43 3.29 -2.78
CA SER A 50 2.78 2.82 -3.14
C SER A 50 3.88 3.69 -2.52
N ARG A 51 3.64 4.99 -2.27
CA ARG A 51 4.59 5.85 -1.54
C ARG A 51 4.79 5.37 -0.11
N ILE A 52 3.70 4.98 0.58
CA ILE A 52 3.77 4.41 1.94
C ILE A 52 4.62 3.13 1.93
N LEU A 53 4.39 2.27 0.94
CA LEU A 53 5.04 0.97 0.84
C LEU A 53 6.50 1.05 0.34
N ALA A 54 6.88 2.15 -0.31
CA ALA A 54 8.25 2.41 -0.75
C ALA A 54 9.10 3.15 0.29
N ALA A 55 8.51 3.55 1.42
CA ALA A 55 9.24 4.26 2.47
C ALA A 55 10.33 3.36 3.07
N PRO A 56 11.59 3.83 3.17
CA PRO A 56 12.73 2.99 3.55
C PRO A 56 12.68 2.54 5.01
N GLU A 57 12.07 3.33 5.91
CA GLU A 57 11.93 3.04 7.33
C GLU A 57 10.86 3.92 8.00
N GLY A 58 10.58 3.68 9.28
CA GLY A 58 9.71 4.53 10.10
C GLY A 58 8.19 4.28 9.97
N ILE A 59 7.75 3.46 9.02
CA ILE A 59 6.33 3.12 8.87
C ILE A 59 5.96 1.97 9.80
N GLN A 60 4.93 2.18 10.62
CA GLN A 60 4.41 1.15 11.51
C GLN A 60 3.88 -0.05 10.71
N LYS A 61 4.11 -1.27 11.20
CA LYS A 61 3.62 -2.50 10.54
C LYS A 61 2.11 -2.47 10.25
N LYS A 62 1.31 -1.89 11.15
CA LYS A 62 -0.14 -1.72 10.95
C LYS A 62 -0.45 -0.86 9.71
N ASN A 63 0.35 0.18 9.46
CA ASN A 63 0.18 1.05 8.31
C ASN A 63 0.61 0.34 7.02
N LEU A 64 1.69 -0.45 7.07
CA LEU A 64 2.08 -1.30 5.93
C LEU A 64 1.00 -2.33 5.59
N LEU A 65 0.44 -3.00 6.61
CA LEU A 65 -0.68 -3.94 6.45
C LEU A 65 -1.89 -3.25 5.81
N SER A 66 -2.31 -2.10 6.35
CA SER A 66 -3.42 -1.34 5.79
C SER A 66 -3.14 -0.86 4.37
N ALA A 67 -1.92 -0.41 4.07
CA ALA A 67 -1.55 0.03 2.73
C ALA A 67 -1.60 -1.10 1.70
N TYR A 68 -1.07 -2.28 2.04
CA TYR A 68 -1.21 -3.47 1.19
C TYR A 68 -2.68 -3.87 1.02
N ASN A 69 -3.48 -3.93 2.09
CA ASN A 69 -4.90 -4.30 2.02
C ASN A 69 -5.70 -3.34 1.13
N VAL A 70 -5.55 -2.03 1.33
CA VAL A 70 -6.29 -1.01 0.56
C VAL A 70 -5.81 -0.97 -0.89
N ARG A 71 -4.51 -1.11 -1.15
CA ARG A 71 -3.98 -1.11 -2.52
C ARG A 71 -4.44 -2.36 -3.29
N ALA A 72 -4.51 -3.51 -2.62
CA ALA A 72 -5.09 -4.73 -3.17
C ALA A 72 -6.57 -4.56 -3.56
N LEU A 73 -7.37 -3.90 -2.71
CA LEU A 73 -8.76 -3.60 -3.03
C LEU A 73 -8.88 -2.69 -4.26
N CYS A 74 -8.01 -1.68 -4.40
CA CYS A 74 -7.95 -0.84 -5.59
C CYS A 74 -7.60 -1.65 -6.84
N TYR A 75 -6.62 -2.56 -6.75
CA TYR A 75 -6.28 -3.46 -7.85
C TYR A 75 -7.45 -4.37 -8.24
N ALA A 76 -8.13 -4.96 -7.26
CA ALA A 76 -9.29 -5.82 -7.49
C ALA A 76 -10.42 -5.05 -8.20
N GLN A 77 -10.68 -3.80 -7.80
CA GLN A 77 -11.68 -2.94 -8.41
C GLN A 77 -11.34 -2.58 -9.87
N MET A 78 -10.05 -2.55 -10.22
CA MET A 78 -9.56 -2.39 -11.59
C MET A 78 -9.46 -3.72 -12.36
N GLY A 79 -9.87 -4.84 -11.77
CA GLY A 79 -9.75 -6.18 -12.37
C GLY A 79 -8.32 -6.76 -12.40
N GLN A 80 -7.37 -6.11 -11.72
CA GLN A 80 -5.97 -6.55 -11.63
C GLN A 80 -5.80 -7.57 -10.49
N ASN A 81 -6.43 -8.72 -10.64
CA ASN A 81 -6.58 -9.69 -9.56
C ASN A 81 -5.24 -10.26 -9.06
N GLU A 82 -4.28 -10.50 -9.95
CA GLU A 82 -2.95 -11.02 -9.57
C GLU A 82 -2.18 -10.02 -8.68
N ASN A 83 -2.27 -8.72 -9.00
CA ASN A 83 -1.68 -7.66 -8.18
C ASN A 83 -2.37 -7.58 -6.82
N ALA A 84 -3.70 -7.70 -6.80
CA ALA A 84 -4.47 -7.73 -5.56
C ALA A 84 -4.07 -8.91 -4.65
N LEU A 85 -3.97 -10.12 -5.22
CA LEU A 85 -3.54 -11.31 -4.48
C LEU A 85 -2.12 -11.17 -3.93
N SER A 86 -1.20 -10.60 -4.70
CA SER A 86 0.17 -10.33 -4.25
C SER A 86 0.20 -9.41 -3.03
N ASP A 87 -0.55 -8.30 -3.07
CA ASP A 87 -0.62 -7.37 -1.95
C ASP A 87 -1.35 -7.96 -0.73
N PHE A 88 -2.43 -8.73 -0.92
CA PHE A 88 -3.06 -9.43 0.19
C PHE A 88 -2.13 -10.47 0.83
N ASN A 89 -1.30 -11.16 0.04
CA ASN A 89 -0.28 -12.05 0.59
C ASN A 89 0.72 -11.28 1.45
N LYS A 90 1.16 -10.09 1.00
CA LYS A 90 2.04 -9.22 1.80
C LYS A 90 1.38 -8.72 3.09
N ALA A 91 0.10 -8.36 3.05
CA ALA A 91 -0.64 -8.01 4.27
C ALA A 91 -0.73 -9.20 5.25
N LEU A 92 -0.93 -10.42 4.74
CA LEU A 92 -0.98 -11.65 5.56
C LEU A 92 0.39 -12.15 6.04
N GLU A 93 1.49 -11.78 5.37
CA GLU A 93 2.84 -11.97 5.92
C GLU A 93 3.05 -11.12 7.18
N ILE A 94 2.41 -9.93 7.27
CA ILE A 94 2.48 -9.04 8.44
C ILE A 94 1.57 -9.54 9.57
N ASP A 95 0.32 -9.90 9.25
CA ASP A 95 -0.63 -10.49 10.18
C ASP A 95 -1.38 -11.66 9.53
N PRO A 96 -0.92 -12.90 9.76
CA PRO A 96 -1.56 -14.10 9.20
C PRO A 96 -2.98 -14.36 9.68
N LYS A 97 -3.43 -13.68 10.74
CA LYS A 97 -4.77 -13.83 11.34
C LYS A 97 -5.65 -12.61 11.10
N ASN A 98 -5.31 -11.77 10.12
CA ASN A 98 -6.18 -10.66 9.77
C ASN A 98 -7.43 -11.17 9.01
N ALA A 99 -8.56 -11.25 9.73
CA ALA A 99 -9.81 -11.78 9.18
C ALA A 99 -10.30 -10.96 7.97
N GLU A 100 -10.16 -9.63 8.02
CA GLU A 100 -10.60 -8.73 6.96
C GLU A 100 -9.81 -8.99 5.65
N VAL A 101 -8.49 -9.07 5.74
CA VAL A 101 -7.63 -9.36 4.58
C VAL A 101 -7.94 -10.74 3.99
N LEU A 102 -8.13 -11.77 4.83
CA LEU A 102 -8.55 -13.10 4.36
C LEU A 102 -9.90 -13.04 3.64
N GLY A 103 -10.88 -12.30 4.18
CA GLY A 103 -12.18 -12.11 3.56
C GLY A 103 -12.09 -11.39 2.21
N ASN A 104 -11.31 -10.31 2.13
CA ASN A 104 -11.07 -9.57 0.90
C ASN A 104 -10.38 -10.43 -0.17
N ARG A 105 -9.36 -11.21 0.21
CA ARG A 105 -8.67 -12.14 -0.69
C ARG A 105 -9.62 -13.26 -1.17
N ALA A 106 -10.53 -13.73 -0.32
CA ALA A 106 -11.56 -14.70 -0.72
C ALA A 106 -12.49 -14.16 -1.81
N PHE A 107 -12.89 -12.88 -1.76
CA PHE A 107 -13.68 -12.25 -2.83
C PHE A 107 -12.92 -12.21 -4.15
N VAL A 108 -11.61 -11.90 -4.13
CA VAL A 108 -10.80 -11.92 -5.34
C VAL A 108 -10.65 -13.34 -5.90
N TRP A 109 -10.41 -14.34 -5.06
CA TRP A 109 -10.39 -15.74 -5.50
C TRP A 109 -11.72 -16.17 -6.14
N GLN A 110 -12.85 -15.76 -5.56
CA GLN A 110 -14.17 -16.04 -6.12
C GLN A 110 -14.34 -15.36 -7.48
N ALA A 111 -13.95 -14.10 -7.63
CA ALA A 111 -14.02 -13.37 -8.89
C ALA A 111 -13.18 -14.02 -10.00
N MET A 112 -12.08 -14.69 -9.64
CA MET A 112 -11.26 -15.48 -10.56
C MET A 112 -11.80 -16.90 -10.82
N GLY A 113 -12.92 -17.29 -10.21
CA GLY A 113 -13.48 -18.63 -10.32
C GLY A 113 -12.73 -19.71 -9.52
N ASN A 114 -11.72 -19.33 -8.73
CA ASN A 114 -10.98 -20.25 -7.87
C ASN A 114 -11.73 -20.46 -6.55
N LEU A 115 -12.82 -21.24 -6.62
CA LEU A 115 -13.73 -21.48 -5.50
C LEU A 115 -13.07 -22.25 -4.35
N GLU A 116 -12.04 -23.06 -4.63
CA GLU A 116 -11.32 -23.80 -3.60
C GLU A 116 -10.61 -22.85 -2.62
N ASN A 117 -9.76 -21.97 -3.16
CA ASN A 117 -9.05 -20.98 -2.36
C ASN A 117 -10.01 -19.99 -1.70
N ALA A 118 -11.06 -19.57 -2.42
CA ALA A 118 -12.07 -18.66 -1.89
C ALA A 118 -12.78 -19.25 -0.65
N LYS A 119 -13.19 -20.53 -0.70
CA LYS A 119 -13.80 -21.22 0.45
C LYS A 119 -12.82 -21.40 1.61
N ALA A 120 -11.55 -21.70 1.31
CA ALA A 120 -10.52 -21.87 2.33
C ALA A 120 -10.29 -20.57 3.12
N ASP A 121 -10.08 -19.45 2.43
CA ASP A 121 -9.87 -18.14 3.05
C ASP A 121 -11.12 -17.66 3.80
N ALA A 122 -12.31 -17.80 3.21
CA ALA A 122 -13.56 -17.42 3.88
C ALA A 122 -13.81 -18.20 5.17
N LYS A 123 -13.49 -19.50 5.18
CA LYS A 123 -13.58 -20.35 6.37
C LYS A 123 -12.55 -19.94 7.43
N ALA A 124 -11.33 -19.62 7.02
CA ALA A 124 -10.29 -19.14 7.93
C ALA A 124 -10.68 -17.79 8.56
N ALA A 125 -11.16 -16.85 7.76
CA ALA A 125 -11.64 -15.53 8.21
C ALA A 125 -12.77 -15.69 9.25
N LYS A 126 -13.81 -16.46 8.94
CA LYS A 126 -14.96 -16.71 9.84
C LYS A 126 -14.60 -17.41 11.16
N ARG A 127 -13.52 -18.20 11.19
CA ARG A 127 -13.02 -18.81 12.43
C ARG A 127 -12.37 -17.78 13.37
N ILE A 128 -11.81 -16.71 12.81
CA ILE A 128 -11.15 -15.65 13.56
C ILE A 128 -12.19 -14.61 14.01
N ASP A 129 -13.01 -14.14 13.08
CA ASP A 129 -14.13 -13.24 13.34
C ASP A 129 -15.36 -13.74 12.57
N PHE A 130 -16.36 -14.25 13.28
CA PHE A 130 -17.55 -14.81 12.66
C PHE A 130 -18.43 -13.76 11.95
N LYS A 131 -18.22 -12.46 12.24
CA LYS A 131 -18.95 -11.35 11.61
C LYS A 131 -18.24 -10.79 10.37
N VAL A 132 -17.02 -11.25 10.09
CA VAL A 132 -16.25 -10.75 8.94
C VAL A 132 -16.97 -11.03 7.63
N LYS A 133 -16.94 -10.05 6.72
CA LYS A 133 -17.53 -10.19 5.39
C LYS A 133 -16.67 -11.14 4.56
N VAL A 134 -17.32 -12.12 3.95
CA VAL A 134 -16.71 -13.12 3.06
C VAL A 134 -17.73 -13.49 1.98
N PRO A 135 -17.30 -14.10 0.87
CA PRO A 135 -18.25 -14.63 -0.10
C PRO A 135 -19.18 -15.71 0.48
N GLU A 136 -20.38 -15.77 -0.07
CA GLU A 136 -21.32 -16.87 0.18
C GLU A 136 -21.01 -18.03 -0.78
N PHE A 137 -21.16 -19.26 -0.27
CA PHE A 137 -20.79 -20.50 -0.95
C PHE A 137 -21.80 -21.61 -0.70
#